data_AF-A0A2E7ETK4-F1
#
_entry.id   AF-A0A2E7ETK4-F1
#
_cell.length_a   1.000
_cell.length_b   1.000
_cell.length_c   1.000
_cell.angle_alpha   90.00
_cell.angle_beta   90.00
_cell.angle_gamma   90.00
#
_symmetry.space_group_name_H-M   'P 1'
#
loop_
_entity.id
_entity.type
_entity.pdbx_description
1 polymer ?
#
loop_
_entity_poly.entity_id
_entity_poly.type
_entity_poly.pdbx_seq_one_letter_code
_entity_poly.pdbx_strand_id
1 'polypeptide(L)'
;MSLTYPIASNAMDALLNPVGMERTLTAAKATAGRAVVFENEWIRPGPERVEELSSAVQMAAAHGAVQVYESEKGKPVIALKYWRILTDEELAPKPEPEPEKPADGDAKKKDHTDDLYFRKGRTKPRKRVVDPNQMDLFVKPEEEAQASKDDDA
;
A
#
# COMPACT_ATOMS: atom_id res chain seq x y z
N MET A 1 -12.86 7.48 -21.07
CA MET A 1 -11.39 7.35 -21.13
C MET A 1 -11.04 5.89 -20.92
N SER A 2 -10.19 5.30 -21.78
CA SER A 2 -9.86 3.87 -21.75
C SER A 2 -8.81 3.48 -20.68
N LEU A 3 -8.16 4.46 -20.03
CA LEU A 3 -7.07 4.26 -19.05
C LEU A 3 -5.96 3.35 -19.60
N THR A 4 -5.59 3.56 -20.85
CA THR A 4 -4.52 2.84 -21.55
C THR A 4 -3.28 3.71 -21.58
N TYR A 5 -2.14 3.14 -21.20
CA TYR A 5 -0.90 3.91 -21.01
C TYR A 5 0.15 3.53 -22.06
N PRO A 6 0.89 4.52 -22.60
CA PRO A 6 1.95 4.27 -23.56
C PRO A 6 3.09 3.47 -22.92
N ILE A 7 3.77 2.69 -23.75
CA ILE A 7 4.95 1.92 -23.38
C ILE A 7 6.14 2.50 -24.14
N ALA A 8 7.17 2.93 -23.42
CA ALA A 8 8.41 3.43 -24.03
C ALA A 8 9.59 3.40 -23.04
N SER A 9 10.79 3.72 -23.51
CA SER A 9 11.98 3.91 -22.67
C SER A 9 11.97 5.22 -21.89
N ASN A 10 11.40 6.29 -22.48
CA ASN A 10 11.40 7.65 -21.92
C ASN A 10 10.02 8.30 -22.11
N ALA A 11 9.69 9.33 -21.33
CA ALA A 11 8.41 10.02 -21.45
C ALA A 11 8.19 10.73 -22.79
N MET A 12 9.25 11.30 -23.39
CA MET A 12 9.14 11.93 -24.71
C MET A 12 8.82 10.90 -25.81
N ASP A 13 9.44 9.73 -25.74
CA ASP A 13 9.17 8.64 -26.67
C ASP A 13 7.76 8.07 -26.44
N ALA A 14 7.33 7.97 -25.19
CA ALA A 14 5.97 7.56 -24.84
C ALA A 14 4.88 8.49 -25.41
N LEU A 15 5.17 9.78 -25.57
CA LEU A 15 4.26 10.74 -26.20
C LEU A 15 4.28 10.68 -27.72
N LEU A 16 5.47 10.59 -28.32
CA LEU A 16 5.64 10.76 -29.77
C LEU A 16 5.57 9.44 -30.53
N ASN A 17 6.26 8.40 -30.03
CA ASN A 17 6.45 7.12 -30.70
C ASN A 17 6.35 5.95 -29.71
N PRO A 18 5.18 5.72 -29.08
CA PRO A 18 5.03 4.61 -28.15
C PRO A 18 5.12 3.27 -28.88
N VAL A 19 5.77 2.29 -28.24
CA VAL A 19 5.86 0.91 -28.75
C VAL A 19 4.49 0.23 -28.74
N GLY A 20 3.65 0.59 -27.77
CA GLY A 20 2.29 0.11 -27.63
C GLY A 20 1.54 0.87 -26.54
N MET A 21 0.27 0.53 -26.35
CA MET A 21 -0.62 1.17 -25.39
C MET A 21 -1.35 0.09 -24.60
N GLU A 22 -1.08 -0.01 -23.29
CA GLU A 22 -1.64 -1.09 -22.48
C GLU A 22 -2.18 -0.59 -21.14
N ARG A 23 -3.26 -1.23 -20.68
CA ARG A 23 -3.90 -0.91 -19.40
C ARG A 23 -3.23 -1.64 -18.22
N THR A 24 -2.71 -2.83 -18.44
CA THR A 24 -2.23 -3.72 -17.36
C THR A 24 -0.74 -4.00 -17.48
N LEU A 25 -0.09 -4.25 -16.33
CA LEU A 25 1.33 -4.59 -16.27
C LEU A 25 1.66 -5.85 -17.08
N THR A 26 0.80 -6.87 -17.02
CA THR A 26 1.03 -8.14 -17.72
C THR A 26 1.01 -7.97 -19.23
N ALA A 27 0.06 -7.21 -19.76
CA ALA A 27 -0.01 -6.88 -21.18
C ALA A 27 1.17 -5.99 -21.59
N ALA A 28 1.50 -4.98 -20.78
CA ALA A 28 2.64 -4.11 -21.05
C ALA A 28 3.98 -4.86 -21.12
N LYS A 29 4.20 -5.84 -20.22
CA LYS A 29 5.37 -6.74 -20.27
C LYS A 29 5.38 -7.60 -21.54
N ALA A 30 4.21 -8.13 -21.93
CA ALA A 30 4.09 -8.95 -23.13
C ALA A 30 4.40 -8.14 -24.40
N THR A 31 3.88 -6.91 -24.49
CA THR A 31 4.09 -6.00 -25.62
C THR A 31 5.52 -5.47 -25.67
N ALA A 32 6.13 -5.16 -24.52
CA ALA A 32 7.52 -4.72 -24.45
C ALA A 32 8.55 -5.84 -24.63
N GLY A 33 8.17 -7.10 -24.42
CA GLY A 33 9.08 -8.25 -24.36
C GLY A 33 10.12 -8.16 -23.23
N ARG A 34 9.93 -7.24 -22.28
CA ARG A 34 10.87 -6.92 -21.19
C ARG A 34 10.11 -6.53 -19.92
N ALA A 35 10.84 -6.43 -18.81
CA ALA A 35 10.28 -5.87 -17.59
C ALA A 35 9.99 -4.37 -17.78
N VAL A 36 8.83 -3.96 -17.29
CA VAL A 36 8.38 -2.55 -17.33
C VAL A 36 7.93 -2.12 -15.95
N VAL A 37 8.05 -0.82 -15.67
CA VAL A 37 7.60 -0.16 -14.44
C VAL A 37 6.62 0.94 -14.80
N PHE A 38 5.61 1.16 -13.96
CA PHE A 38 4.69 2.28 -14.14
C PHE A 38 5.27 3.54 -13.54
N GLU A 39 5.48 4.57 -14.36
CA GLU A 39 6.05 5.84 -13.92
C GLU A 39 5.17 7.02 -14.29
N ASN A 40 5.31 8.09 -13.52
CA ASN A 40 4.68 9.38 -13.77
C ASN A 40 5.77 10.44 -13.87
N GLU A 41 5.99 10.97 -15.07
CA GLU A 41 7.06 11.90 -15.37
C GLU A 41 6.51 13.28 -15.72
N TRP A 42 7.24 14.32 -15.28
CA TRP A 42 6.86 15.72 -15.45
C TRP A 42 7.70 16.36 -16.56
N ILE A 43 7.06 16.66 -17.68
CA ILE A 43 7.68 17.30 -18.84
C ILE A 43 7.36 18.78 -18.81
N ARG A 44 8.39 19.61 -18.98
CA ARG A 44 8.28 21.06 -19.11
C ARG A 44 8.78 21.47 -20.51
N PRO A 45 7.90 21.50 -21.52
CA PRO A 45 8.30 21.88 -22.86
C PRO A 45 8.82 23.32 -22.89
N GLY A 46 9.83 23.56 -23.72
CA GLY A 46 10.14 24.92 -24.17
C GLY A 46 8.98 25.48 -25.02
N PRO A 47 8.88 26.81 -25.18
CA PRO A 47 7.74 27.45 -25.86
C PRO A 47 7.49 26.92 -27.27
N GLU A 48 8.55 26.67 -28.04
CA GLU A 48 8.47 26.13 -29.42
C GLU A 48 7.89 24.71 -29.45
N ARG A 49 8.27 23.87 -28.48
CA ARG A 49 7.83 22.47 -28.38
C ARG A 49 6.40 22.31 -27.88
N VAL A 50 5.78 23.35 -27.31
CA VAL A 50 4.40 23.26 -26.81
C VAL A 50 3.44 22.98 -27.97
N GLU A 51 3.60 23.70 -29.07
CA GLU A 51 2.74 23.56 -30.25
C GLU A 51 2.96 22.19 -30.92
N GLU A 52 4.21 21.76 -31.05
CA GLU A 52 4.57 20.46 -31.61
C GLU A 52 3.96 19.29 -30.82
N LEU A 53 4.00 19.36 -29.48
CA LEU A 53 3.50 18.30 -28.60
C LEU A 53 1.98 18.37 -28.35
N SER A 54 1.31 19.46 -28.77
CA SER A 54 -0.09 19.71 -28.45
C SER A 54 -1.02 18.58 -28.90
N SER A 55 -0.82 18.07 -30.12
CA SER A 55 -1.62 16.99 -30.69
C SER A 55 -1.39 15.66 -29.97
N ALA A 56 -0.12 15.30 -29.71
CA ALA A 56 0.26 14.11 -28.97
C ALA A 56 -0.29 14.13 -27.53
N VAL A 57 -0.22 15.28 -26.87
CA VAL A 57 -0.76 15.51 -25.53
C VAL A 57 -2.29 15.34 -25.51
N GLN A 58 -3.00 15.90 -26.50
CA GLN A 58 -4.45 15.75 -26.60
C GLN A 58 -4.86 14.28 -26.80
N MET A 59 -4.17 13.55 -27.67
CA MET A 59 -4.41 12.11 -27.88
C MET A 59 -4.15 11.32 -26.58
N ALA A 60 -3.01 11.55 -25.92
CA ALA A 60 -2.67 10.87 -24.68
C ALA A 60 -3.63 11.24 -23.52
N ALA A 61 -4.16 12.46 -23.51
CA ALA A 61 -5.21 12.90 -22.57
C ALA A 61 -6.53 12.14 -22.80
N ALA A 62 -6.91 11.86 -24.06
CA ALA A 62 -8.11 11.07 -24.37
C ALA A 62 -8.02 9.62 -23.81
N HIS A 63 -6.81 9.07 -23.75
CA HIS A 63 -6.51 7.78 -23.13
C HIS A 63 -6.40 7.84 -21.60
N GLY A 64 -6.35 9.03 -21.00
CA GLY A 64 -6.16 9.22 -19.56
C GLY A 64 -4.70 9.05 -19.10
N ALA A 65 -3.75 9.09 -20.03
CA ALA A 65 -2.32 8.97 -19.75
C ALA A 65 -1.69 10.32 -19.37
N VAL A 66 -2.29 11.45 -19.75
CA VAL A 66 -1.72 12.79 -19.53
C VAL A 66 -2.63 13.69 -18.71
N GLN A 67 -2.01 14.50 -17.86
CA GLN A 67 -2.62 15.65 -17.19
C GLN A 67 -1.79 16.91 -17.50
N VAL A 68 -2.45 17.99 -17.91
CA VAL A 68 -1.78 19.27 -18.22
C VAL A 68 -2.05 20.25 -17.09
N TYR A 69 -1.00 20.88 -16.61
CA TYR A 69 -0.99 21.90 -15.58
C TYR A 69 -0.42 23.20 -16.13
N GLU A 70 -0.70 24.29 -15.44
CA GLU A 70 -0.11 25.60 -15.73
C GLU A 70 0.92 25.95 -14.64
N SER A 71 2.12 26.35 -15.03
CA SER A 71 3.16 26.85 -14.14
C SER A 71 2.86 28.29 -13.69
N GLU A 72 3.50 28.75 -12.62
CA GLU A 72 3.45 30.15 -12.14
C GLU A 72 3.75 31.20 -13.22
N LYS A 73 4.46 30.81 -14.29
CA LYS A 73 4.81 31.68 -15.42
C LYS A 73 3.90 31.50 -16.65
N GLY A 74 2.74 30.86 -16.49
CA GLY A 74 1.78 30.58 -17.56
C GLY A 74 2.24 29.52 -18.58
N LYS A 75 3.33 28.79 -18.28
CA LYS A 75 3.86 27.75 -19.17
C LYS A 75 3.20 26.40 -18.86
N PRO A 76 2.83 25.61 -19.88
CA PRO A 76 2.23 24.31 -19.65
C PRO A 76 3.26 23.33 -19.07
N VAL A 77 2.82 22.55 -18.10
CA VAL A 77 3.57 21.45 -17.49
C VAL A 77 2.75 20.18 -17.68
N ILE A 78 3.35 19.17 -18.28
CA ILE A 78 2.67 17.94 -18.67
C ILE A 78 3.10 16.84 -17.70
N ALA A 79 2.14 16.22 -17.01
CA ALA A 79 2.36 15.01 -16.25
C ALA A 79 1.92 13.80 -17.08
N LEU A 80 2.88 12.94 -17.46
CA LEU A 80 2.64 11.77 -18.28
C LEU A 80 2.81 10.50 -17.45
N LYS A 81 1.78 9.65 -17.49
CA LYS A 81 1.79 8.30 -16.94
C LYS A 81 2.06 7.30 -18.04
N TYR A 82 3.10 6.50 -17.91
CA TYR A 82 3.51 5.54 -18.93
C TYR A 82 4.20 4.31 -18.32
N TRP A 83 4.28 3.24 -19.10
CA TRP A 83 5.08 2.07 -18.78
C TRP A 83 6.51 2.30 -19.29
N ARG A 84 7.46 2.49 -18.36
CA ARG A 84 8.88 2.61 -18.68
C ARG A 84 9.49 1.22 -18.87
N ILE A 85 10.16 1.03 -20.00
CA ILE A 85 10.95 -0.17 -20.27
C ILE A 85 12.26 -0.07 -19.49
N LEU A 86 12.52 -1.06 -18.62
CA LEU A 86 13.74 -1.12 -17.83
C LEU A 86 14.95 -1.45 -18.72
N THR A 87 16.10 -0.85 -18.41
CA THR A 87 17.37 -1.17 -19.07
C THR A 87 18.01 -2.42 -18.45
N ASP A 88 18.94 -3.04 -19.18
CA ASP A 88 19.60 -4.27 -18.72
C ASP A 88 20.41 -4.05 -17.42
N GLU A 89 20.85 -2.82 -17.15
CA GLU A 89 21.54 -2.43 -15.92
C GLU A 89 20.60 -2.41 -14.69
N GLU A 90 19.34 -2.02 -14.88
CA GLU A 90 18.32 -2.01 -13.81
C GLU A 90 17.75 -3.41 -13.54
N LEU A 91 17.81 -4.27 -14.55
CA LEU A 91 17.49 -5.70 -14.47
C LEU A 91 18.62 -6.52 -13.86
N ALA A 92 19.84 -5.98 -13.82
CA ALA A 92 20.95 -6.65 -13.17
C ALA A 92 20.62 -6.84 -11.68
N PRO A 93 20.84 -8.05 -11.13
CA PRO A 93 20.63 -8.28 -9.70
C PRO A 93 21.54 -7.31 -8.94
N LYS A 94 20.93 -6.36 -8.25
CA LYS A 94 21.65 -5.52 -7.30
C LYS A 94 22.33 -6.49 -6.32
N PRO A 95 23.65 -6.43 -6.11
CA PRO A 95 24.31 -7.31 -5.16
C PRO A 95 23.57 -7.16 -3.84
N GLU A 96 23.04 -8.27 -3.33
CA GLU A 96 22.44 -8.29 -2.00
C GLU A 96 23.46 -7.65 -1.06
N PRO A 97 23.07 -6.68 -0.21
CA PRO A 97 23.96 -6.26 0.86
C PRO A 97 24.34 -7.53 1.61
N GLU A 98 25.64 -7.81 1.72
CA GLU A 98 26.13 -8.94 2.50
C GLU A 98 25.37 -8.95 3.82
N PRO A 99 24.78 -10.08 4.23
CA PRO A 99 24.10 -10.13 5.51
C PRO A 99 25.13 -9.71 6.55
N GLU A 100 24.93 -8.53 7.17
CA GLU A 100 25.68 -8.15 8.35
C GLU A 100 25.55 -9.35 9.29
N LYS A 101 26.68 -10.02 9.56
CA LYS A 101 26.71 -11.11 10.52
C LYS A 101 25.97 -10.60 11.75
N PRO A 102 24.91 -11.27 12.21
CA PRO A 102 24.24 -10.83 13.41
C PRO A 102 25.32 -10.78 14.50
N ALA A 103 25.52 -9.60 15.08
CA ALA A 103 26.24 -9.51 16.32
C ALA A 103 25.53 -10.48 17.27
N ASP A 104 26.27 -11.45 17.78
CA ASP A 104 25.79 -12.38 18.81
C ASP A 104 25.19 -11.55 19.96
N GLY A 105 23.86 -11.53 20.05
CA GLY A 105 23.19 -10.73 21.06
C GLY A 105 21.81 -10.25 20.63
N ASP A 106 20.85 -11.17 20.52
CA ASP A 106 19.69 -11.18 21.42
C ASP A 106 18.63 -12.14 20.88
N ALA A 107 18.07 -12.88 21.82
CA ALA A 107 17.13 -13.97 21.59
C ALA A 107 16.07 -13.63 20.54
N LYS A 108 15.83 -14.58 19.63
CA LYS A 108 14.61 -14.69 18.82
C LYS A 108 13.43 -14.19 19.67
N LYS A 109 12.97 -12.96 19.44
CA LYS A 109 11.64 -12.55 19.85
C LYS A 109 10.72 -13.48 19.08
N LYS A 110 10.26 -14.55 19.75
CA LYS A 110 9.12 -15.34 19.28
C LYS A 110 8.07 -14.32 18.88
N ASP A 111 7.76 -14.28 17.60
CA ASP A 111 6.74 -13.41 17.06
C ASP A 111 5.41 -13.87 17.69
N HIS A 112 4.97 -13.17 18.73
CA HIS A 112 3.74 -13.47 19.48
C HIS A 112 2.52 -12.81 18.82
N THR A 113 2.55 -12.65 17.50
CA THR A 113 1.46 -12.09 16.71
C THR A 113 0.21 -12.98 16.72
N ASP A 114 0.35 -14.28 17.01
CA ASP A 114 -0.78 -15.21 17.11
C ASP A 114 -1.39 -15.37 18.52
N ASP A 115 -0.72 -14.92 19.59
CA ASP A 115 -1.22 -15.06 20.97
C ASP A 115 -2.22 -13.97 21.39
N LEU A 116 -2.50 -13.00 20.51
CA LEU A 116 -3.48 -11.94 20.75
C LEU A 116 -4.93 -12.44 20.67
N TYR A 117 -5.21 -13.49 19.89
CA TYR A 117 -6.58 -13.97 19.66
C TYR A 117 -7.00 -15.12 20.56
N PHE A 118 -6.08 -15.75 21.29
CA PHE A 118 -6.37 -16.91 22.15
C PHE A 118 -6.18 -16.68 23.66
N ARG A 119 -6.03 -15.42 24.10
CA ARG A 119 -6.08 -15.08 25.54
C ARG A 119 -7.52 -15.10 26.09
N LYS A 120 -8.21 -16.23 25.99
CA LYS A 120 -9.27 -16.58 26.94
C LYS A 120 -8.65 -17.37 28.10
N GLY A 121 -7.76 -16.70 28.82
CA GLY A 121 -7.26 -17.19 30.10
C GLY A 121 -8.39 -17.13 31.12
N ARG A 122 -8.85 -18.30 31.57
CA ARG A 122 -9.78 -18.44 32.70
C ARG A 122 -9.15 -17.76 33.92
N THR A 123 -9.57 -16.55 34.26
CA THR A 123 -9.14 -15.89 35.49
C THR A 123 -9.71 -16.69 36.67
N LYS A 124 -8.87 -17.37 37.45
CA LYS A 124 -9.32 -17.98 38.70
C LYS A 124 -9.83 -16.84 39.61
N PRO A 125 -11.06 -16.90 40.14
CA PRO A 125 -11.52 -15.87 41.07
C PRO A 125 -10.60 -15.87 42.29
N ARG A 126 -10.07 -14.69 42.62
CA ARG A 126 -9.27 -14.51 43.84
C ARG A 126 -10.19 -14.75 45.04
N LYS A 127 -9.83 -15.69 45.92
CA LYS A 127 -10.50 -15.84 47.21
C LYS A 127 -10.33 -14.53 47.99
N ARG A 128 -11.44 -13.92 48.40
CA ARG A 128 -11.41 -12.79 49.33
C ARG A 128 -10.88 -13.31 50.67
N VAL A 129 -9.92 -12.61 51.26
CA VAL A 129 -9.50 -12.87 52.64
C VAL A 129 -10.64 -12.38 53.52
N VAL A 130 -11.29 -13.32 54.19
CA VAL A 130 -12.43 -13.03 55.07
C VAL A 130 -11.89 -12.45 56.36
N ASP A 131 -12.32 -11.24 56.72
CA ASP A 131 -11.97 -10.63 57.99
C ASP A 131 -12.72 -11.39 59.11
N PRO A 132 -12.02 -11.97 60.11
CA PRO A 132 -12.67 -12.77 61.16
C PRO A 132 -13.67 -11.99 62.02
N ASN A 133 -13.68 -10.64 61.94
CA ASN A 133 -14.66 -9.80 62.62
C ASN A 133 -15.86 -9.39 61.73
N GLN A 134 -15.94 -9.84 60.48
CA GLN A 134 -17.10 -9.57 59.62
C GLN A 134 -18.21 -10.61 59.84
N MET A 135 -19.29 -10.17 60.50
CA MET A 135 -20.53 -10.95 60.69
C MET A 135 -21.46 -10.93 59.46
N ASP A 136 -21.06 -10.30 58.35
CA ASP A 136 -21.83 -10.22 57.09
C ASP A 136 -21.78 -11.49 56.23
N LEU A 137 -21.21 -12.58 56.74
CA LEU A 137 -21.18 -13.88 56.05
C LEU A 137 -22.46 -14.69 56.22
N PHE A 138 -23.37 -14.24 57.08
CA PHE A 138 -24.67 -14.87 57.28
C PHE A 138 -25.74 -14.05 56.57
N VAL A 139 -25.92 -14.35 55.28
CA VAL A 139 -27.08 -13.83 54.53
C VAL A 139 -28.34 -14.33 55.21
N LYS A 140 -29.27 -13.44 55.55
CA LYS A 140 -30.55 -13.84 56.13
C LYS A 140 -31.32 -14.64 55.06
N PRO A 141 -32.03 -15.73 55.43
CA PRO A 141 -32.64 -16.66 54.47
C PRO A 141 -33.68 -16.00 53.54
N GLU A 142 -34.13 -14.78 53.83
CA GLU A 142 -35.04 -14.02 52.98
C GLU A 142 -34.39 -13.51 51.68
N GLU A 143 -33.06 -13.33 51.64
CA GLU A 143 -32.35 -12.84 50.44
C GLU A 143 -31.88 -13.97 49.50
N GLU A 144 -31.76 -15.22 49.99
CA GLU A 144 -31.46 -16.39 49.13
C GLU A 144 -32.65 -16.79 48.23
N ALA A 145 -33.89 -16.57 48.69
CA ALA A 145 -35.10 -16.93 47.93
C ALA A 145 -35.42 -15.98 46.76
N GLN A 146 -34.78 -14.82 46.71
CA GLN A 146 -34.91 -13.85 45.61
C GLN A 146 -33.84 -14.03 44.53
N ALA A 147 -32.62 -14.44 44.91
CA ALA A 147 -31.56 -14.70 43.92
C ALA A 147 -31.84 -15.94 43.05
N SER A 148 -32.57 -16.94 43.55
CA SER A 148 -32.86 -18.16 42.79
C SER A 148 -34.04 -18.04 41.80
N LYS A 149 -34.71 -16.89 41.72
CA LYS A 149 -35.85 -16.68 40.80
C LYS A 149 -35.50 -15.91 39.52
N ASP A 150 -34.35 -15.24 39.49
CA ASP A 150 -33.94 -14.43 38.34
C ASP A 150 -32.99 -15.17 37.38
N ASP A 151 -32.58 -16.40 37.70
CA ASP A 151 -31.66 -17.22 36.87
C ASP A 151 -32.37 -18.28 35.99
N ASP A 152 -33.71 -18.32 35.95
CA ASP A 152 -34.51 -19.28 35.16
C ASP A 152 -35.49 -18.60 34.16
N ALA A 153 -34.97 -17.66 33.35
CA ALA A 153 -35.67 -17.08 32.18
C ALA A 153 -34.76 -16.96 30.95
#